data_AF-A0A3B0ZSN5-F1
#
_entry.id   AF-A0A3B0ZSN5-F1
#
_cell.length_a   1.000
_cell.length_b   1.000
_cell.length_c   1.000
_cell.angle_alpha   90.00
_cell.angle_beta   90.00
_cell.angle_gamma   90.00
#
_symmetry.space_group_name_H-M   'P 1'
#
loop_
_entity.id
_entity.type
_entity.pdbx_description
1 polymer ?
#
loop_
_entity_poly.entity_id
_entity_poly.type
_entity_poly.pdbx_seq_one_letter_code
_entity_poly.pdbx_strand_id
1 'polypeptide(L)'
;MIVLAAKNCSKAAAKRADLLVEELQRNDIPYTRAHRVNVSGFDPSLKKRLDSVLKGELPIVLFDGRGKANPTLSEVVAEYNPVYE
;
A
#
# COMPACT_ATOMS: atom_id res chain seq x y z
N MET A 1 7.68 3.24 -5.94
CA MET A 1 7.02 1.96 -6.27
C MET A 1 6.01 1.64 -5.18
N ILE A 2 4.72 1.53 -5.53
CA ILE A 2 3.64 1.25 -4.58
C ILE A 2 3.41 -0.26 -4.47
N VAL A 3 3.54 -0.84 -3.28
CA VAL A 3 3.23 -2.26 -3.08
C VAL A 3 1.86 -2.43 -2.44
N LEU A 4 0.90 -3.04 -3.16
CA LEU A 4 -0.42 -3.38 -2.63
C LEU A 4 -0.41 -4.77 -2.01
N ALA A 5 -0.57 -4.86 -0.69
CA ALA A 5 -0.67 -6.13 0.03
C ALA A 5 -2.12 -6.47 0.41
N ALA A 6 -2.58 -7.67 0.07
CA ALA A 6 -3.89 -8.17 0.49
C ALA A 6 -3.77 -9.62 0.99
N LYS A 7 -3.56 -9.79 2.31
CA LYS A 7 -3.25 -11.11 2.90
C LYS A 7 -4.49 -11.93 3.30
N ASN A 8 -5.69 -11.32 3.31
CA ASN A 8 -6.96 -12.01 3.49
C ASN A 8 -8.06 -11.15 2.87
N CYS A 9 -8.34 -11.38 1.59
CA CYS A 9 -9.38 -10.67 0.88
C CYS A 9 -10.76 -11.20 1.29
N SER A 10 -11.36 -10.62 2.33
CA SER A 10 -12.81 -10.48 2.33
C SER A 10 -13.21 -9.69 1.06
N LYS A 11 -14.30 -10.07 0.38
CA LYS A 11 -14.70 -9.49 -0.93
C LYS A 11 -14.67 -7.95 -0.96
N ALA A 12 -15.00 -7.30 0.16
CA ALA A 12 -14.96 -5.85 0.29
C ALA A 12 -13.53 -5.28 0.22
N ALA A 13 -12.56 -5.91 0.90
CA ALA A 13 -11.15 -5.53 0.87
C ALA A 13 -10.54 -5.71 -0.53
N ALA A 14 -10.89 -6.80 -1.21
CA ALA A 14 -10.47 -7.03 -2.60
C ALA A 14 -10.96 -5.89 -3.51
N LYS A 15 -12.26 -5.56 -3.41
CA LYS A 15 -12.86 -4.49 -4.21
C LYS A 15 -12.20 -3.13 -3.99
N ARG A 16 -11.87 -2.77 -2.74
CA ARG A 16 -11.13 -1.53 -2.44
C ARG A 16 -9.73 -1.53 -3.03
N ALA A 17 -9.04 -2.67 -2.97
CA ALA A 17 -7.72 -2.83 -3.58
C ALA A 17 -7.76 -2.70 -5.10
N ASP A 18 -8.75 -3.33 -5.75
CA ASP A 18 -8.94 -3.26 -7.19
C ASP A 18 -9.28 -1.82 -7.63
N LEU A 19 -10.17 -1.13 -6.92
CA LEU A 19 -10.48 0.29 -7.17
C LEU A 19 -9.23 1.18 -7.05
N LEU A 20 -8.41 0.97 -6.03
CA LEU A 20 -7.18 1.74 -5.87
C LEU A 20 -6.18 1.46 -7.00
N VAL A 21 -6.09 0.20 -7.46
CA VAL A 21 -5.26 -0.16 -8.62
C VAL A 21 -5.75 0.53 -9.90
N GLU A 22 -7.06 0.51 -10.16
CA GLU A 22 -7.65 1.19 -11.33
C GLU A 22 -7.32 2.68 -11.33
N GLU A 23 -7.43 3.33 -10.17
CA GLU A 23 -7.11 4.75 -10.04
C GLU A 23 -5.61 5.04 -10.22
N LEU A 24 -4.72 4.19 -9.69
CA LEU A 24 -3.27 4.34 -9.92
C LEU A 24 -2.91 4.17 -11.39
N GLN A 25 -3.54 3.20 -12.08
CA GLN A 25 -3.36 3.01 -13.53
C GLN A 25 -3.83 4.23 -14.33
N ARG A 26 -4.97 4.82 -13.97
CA ARG A 26 -5.49 6.04 -14.63
C ARG A 26 -4.57 7.25 -14.48
N ASN A 27 -3.76 7.28 -13.42
CA ASN A 27 -2.82 8.37 -13.14
C ASN A 27 -1.38 8.06 -13.59
N ASP A 28 -1.16 6.99 -14.38
CA ASP A 28 0.17 6.53 -14.82
C ASP A 28 1.15 6.28 -13.65
N ILE A 29 0.62 5.91 -12.48
CA ILE A 29 1.44 5.67 -11.28
C ILE A 29 1.89 4.21 -11.25
N PRO A 30 3.21 3.93 -11.26
CA PRO A 30 3.74 2.58 -11.22
C PRO A 30 3.48 1.94 -9.86
N TYR A 31 2.79 0.80 -9.90
CA TYR A 31 2.45 -0.01 -8.73
C TYR A 31 2.89 -1.46 -8.92
N THR A 32 2.90 -2.19 -7.83
CA THR A 32 3.20 -3.62 -7.78
C THR A 32 2.21 -4.27 -6.83
N ARG A 33 1.46 -5.23 -7.35
CA ARG A 33 0.53 -6.01 -6.55
C ARG A 33 1.28 -7.19 -5.93
N ALA A 34 1.24 -7.32 -4.61
CA ALA A 34 1.85 -8.43 -3.90
C ALA A 34 0.82 -9.11 -2.98
N HIS A 35 0.61 -10.41 -3.13
CA HIS A 35 -0.27 -11.14 -2.20
C HIS A 35 0.37 -11.36 -0.82
N ARG A 36 1.71 -11.34 -0.76
CA ARG A 36 2.49 -11.40 0.47
C ARG A 36 3.67 -10.45 0.34
N VAL A 37 3.82 -9.56 1.32
CA VAL A 37 5.04 -8.77 1.47
C VAL A 37 5.96 -9.55 2.39
N ASN A 38 7.12 -9.94 1.90
CA ASN A 38 8.14 -10.55 2.73
C ASN A 38 8.96 -9.45 3.40
N VAL A 39 8.78 -9.29 4.71
CA VAL A 39 9.39 -8.20 5.49
C VAL A 39 10.66 -8.64 6.23
N SER A 40 11.18 -9.83 5.91
CA SER A 40 12.29 -10.46 6.66
C SER A 40 13.63 -9.75 6.53
N GLY A 41 13.83 -8.92 5.49
CA GLY A 41 15.02 -8.10 5.32
C GLY A 41 14.92 -6.66 5.84
N PHE A 42 13.77 -6.26 6.39
CA PHE A 42 13.60 -4.91 6.93
C PHE A 42 14.11 -4.82 8.36
N ASP A 43 14.59 -3.63 8.73
CA ASP A 43 14.95 -3.29 10.09
C ASP A 43 13.86 -3.69 11.10
N PRO A 44 14.22 -4.24 12.28
CA PRO A 44 13.25 -4.72 13.26
C PRO A 44 12.29 -3.62 13.77
N SER A 45 12.74 -2.36 13.79
CA SER A 45 11.92 -1.19 14.10
C SER A 45 10.85 -0.94 13.01
N LEU A 46 11.25 -1.05 11.75
CA LEU A 46 10.36 -0.93 10.60
C LEU A 46 9.38 -2.08 10.53
N LYS A 47 9.85 -3.31 10.83
CA LYS A 47 9.03 -4.51 10.91
C LYS A 47 7.87 -4.34 11.89
N LYS A 48 8.10 -3.75 13.07
CA LYS A 48 7.02 -3.53 14.07
C LYS A 48 5.97 -2.52 13.58
N ARG A 49 6.39 -1.45 12.90
CA ARG A 49 5.47 -0.48 12.28
C ARG A 49 4.65 -1.14 11.18
N LEU A 50 5.34 -1.91 10.33
CA LEU A 50 4.74 -2.63 9.21
C LEU A 50 3.79 -3.72 9.69
N ASP A 51 4.08 -4.41 10.78
CA ASP A 51 3.18 -5.40 11.40
C ASP A 51 1.87 -4.77 11.88
N SER A 52 1.94 -3.54 12.43
CA SER A 52 0.74 -2.77 12.82
C SER A 52 -0.08 -2.34 11.61
N VAL A 53 0.58 -1.95 10.51
CA VAL A 53 -0.07 -1.61 9.23
C VAL A 53 -0.67 -2.85 8.58
N LEU A 54 0.03 -3.99 8.63
CA LEU A 54 -0.41 -5.30 8.13
C LEU A 54 -1.63 -5.86 8.86
N LYS A 55 -1.85 -5.45 10.11
CA LYS A 55 -3.06 -5.75 10.88
C LYS A 55 -4.21 -4.76 10.63
N GLY A 56 -3.95 -3.68 9.90
CA GLY A 56 -4.95 -2.67 9.55
C GLY A 56 -5.88 -3.12 8.42
N GLU A 57 -6.78 -2.20 8.02
CA GLU A 57 -7.67 -2.46 6.88
C GLU A 57 -6.91 -2.55 5.55
N LEU A 58 -7.32 -3.49 4.71
CA LEU A 58 -6.83 -3.64 3.35
C LEU A 58 -7.56 -2.65 2.40
N PRO A 59 -6.90 -2.15 1.35
CA PRO A 59 -5.54 -2.46 0.88
C PRO A 59 -4.44 -1.78 1.70
N ILE A 60 -3.27 -2.40 1.77
CA ILE A 60 -2.08 -1.75 2.34
C ILE A 60 -1.19 -1.28 1.21
N VAL A 61 -0.78 -0.03 1.26
CA VAL A 61 0.20 0.56 0.33
C VAL A 61 1.50 0.78 1.06
N LEU A 62 2.60 0.29 0.46
CA LEU A 62 3.95 0.56 0.91
C LEU A 62 4.67 1.46 -0.08
N PHE A 63 5.33 2.50 0.42
CA PHE A 63 6.12 3.45 -0.33
C PHE A 63 7.37 3.85 0.48
N ASP A 64 8.56 3.64 -0.08
CA ASP A 64 9.86 4.06 0.48
C ASP A 64 10.05 3.80 2.00
N GLY A 65 9.76 2.56 2.43
CA GLY A 65 9.85 2.15 3.84
C GLY A 65 8.70 2.63 4.73
N ARG A 66 7.77 3.44 4.22
CA ARG A 66 6.51 3.83 4.86
C ARG A 66 5.40 2.91 4.38
N GLY A 67 4.45 2.62 5.26
CA GLY A 67 3.31 1.78 4.96
C GLY A 67 2.05 2.36 5.56
N LYS A 68 0.95 2.35 4.80
CA LYS A 68 -0.36 2.81 5.25
C LYS A 68 -1.43 1.79 4.94
N ALA A 69 -2.31 1.58 5.91
CA ALA A 69 -3.46 0.69 5.79
C ALA A 69 -4.66 1.50 5.30
N ASN A 70 -5.34 0.99 4.28
CA ASN A 70 -6.50 1.58 3.60
C ASN A 70 -6.32 3.07 3.23
N PRO A 71 -5.25 3.45 2.53
CA PRO A 71 -5.09 4.84 2.10
C PRO A 71 -6.04 5.19 0.97
N THR A 72 -6.35 6.47 0.86
CA THR A 72 -7.05 7.05 -0.28
C THR A 72 -6.09 7.30 -1.45
N LEU A 73 -6.60 7.48 -2.67
CA LEU A 73 -5.78 7.82 -3.84
C LEU A 73 -4.94 9.07 -3.59
N SER A 74 -5.54 10.14 -3.05
CA SER A 74 -4.84 11.40 -2.79
C SER A 74 -3.65 11.22 -1.85
N GLU A 75 -3.76 10.36 -0.84
CA GLU A 75 -2.65 10.07 0.07
C GLU A 75 -1.53 9.29 -0.64
N VAL A 76 -1.89 8.35 -1.51
CA VAL A 76 -0.91 7.60 -2.30
C VAL A 76 -0.20 8.51 -3.30
N VAL A 77 -0.93 9.43 -3.94
CA VAL A 77 -0.37 10.44 -4.86
C VAL A 77 0.55 11.41 -4.11
N ALA A 78 0.15 11.90 -2.93
CA ALA A 78 0.95 12.80 -2.12
C ALA A 78 2.27 12.16 -1.67
N GLU A 79 2.27 10.87 -1.35
CA GLU A 79 3.51 10.12 -1.04
C GLU A 79 4.33 9.81 -2.31
N TYR A 80 3.68 9.56 -3.45
CA TYR A 80 4.36 9.25 -4.71
C TYR A 80 5.07 10.47 -5.33
N ASN A 81 4.43 11.63 -5.30
CA ASN A 81 4.98 12.88 -5.82
C ASN A 81 4.93 13.96 -4.73
N PRO A 82 5.93 14.01 -3.83
CA PRO A 82 5.96 14.96 -2.72
C PRO A 82 6.13 16.43 -3.16
N VAL A 83 6.19 16.71 -4.46
CA VAL A 83 6.37 18.06 -5.01
C VAL A 83 5.01 18.63 -5.43
N TYR A 84 4.51 19.56 -4.62
CA TYR A 84 4.09 20.89 -5.07
C TYR A 84 4.22 21.88 -3.90
N GLU A 85 5.46 22.29 -3.62
CA GLU A 85 5.90 23.68 -3.42
C GLU A 85 7.42 23.76 -3.60
#